data_AF-A0A7C1ZU51-F1
#
_entry.id   AF-A0A7C1ZU51-F1
#
_cell.length_a   1.000
_cell.length_b   1.000
_cell.length_c   1.000
_cell.angle_alpha   90.00
_cell.angle_beta   90.00
_cell.angle_gamma   90.00
#
_symmetry.space_group_name_H-M   'P 1'
#
loop_
_entity.id
_entity.type
_entity.pdbx_description
1 polymer ?
#
loop_
_entity_poly.entity_id
_entity_poly.type
_entity_poly.pdbx_seq_one_letter_code
_entity_poly.pdbx_strand_id
1 'polypeptide(L)'
;MTLGPLMVDVLGLELSEQERDILRHPLVGGVILFSRNYESPEQVAALTASIRALREPHLIISVDHEGGRVQRFRTGFTRLPPIGSLGKHYKQHPQQTLEYAEKTGWLMAAELRAVGVDFSFAPVLDLDYGVSEIIGDRAFHRDPEAVASMAYAYIQGMKRAWMPAVGKHFPGHGAVEVDSHLGLPVDSRHFEDMIKADILPFSRLCKTELAGIMPAHIVYEQCDSLPAGFSPYWIKEILRDRLGFQGAVLSDDLSMEGAAIMGNSLERAEAALDAGCDMVLVCNKPESVIQVIDGLKVKDDALRHMRLVRLHGRHGMEREELFASEEWKEAANMILEYAPDPERTLI
;
A
#
# COMPACT_ATOMS: atom_id res chain seq x y z
N MET A 1 -4.51 -18.38 16.24
CA MET A 1 -4.94 -18.71 14.86
C MET A 1 -3.85 -18.25 13.89
N THR A 2 -3.90 -18.58 12.60
CA THR A 2 -3.02 -17.94 11.60
C THR A 2 -3.75 -16.77 10.94
N LEU A 3 -3.02 -15.87 10.27
CA LEU A 3 -3.64 -14.83 9.46
C LEU A 3 -4.16 -15.46 8.17
N GLY A 4 -5.46 -15.31 7.91
CA GLY A 4 -6.03 -15.75 6.65
C GLY A 4 -5.63 -14.86 5.47
N PRO A 5 -5.88 -15.29 4.23
CA PRO A 5 -5.46 -14.57 3.03
C PRO A 5 -6.41 -13.45 2.61
N LEU A 6 -7.48 -13.17 3.36
CA LEU A 6 -8.45 -12.13 3.00
C LEU A 6 -8.20 -10.86 3.82
N MET A 7 -8.06 -9.74 3.12
CA MET A 7 -8.17 -8.40 3.67
C MET A 7 -9.51 -7.80 3.27
N VAL A 8 -10.25 -7.33 4.26
CA VAL A 8 -11.59 -6.73 4.09
C VAL A 8 -11.57 -5.30 4.59
N ASP A 9 -12.68 -4.58 4.46
CA ASP A 9 -12.87 -3.28 5.09
C ASP A 9 -14.02 -3.30 6.10
N VAL A 10 -14.24 -2.15 6.73
CA VAL A 10 -15.37 -1.90 7.63
C VAL A 10 -16.17 -0.69 7.14
N LEU A 11 -17.43 -0.60 7.53
CA LEU A 11 -18.40 0.33 6.96
C LEU A 11 -18.43 1.68 7.67
N GLY A 12 -18.19 1.71 8.98
CA GLY A 12 -18.36 2.90 9.81
C GLY A 12 -17.15 3.25 10.68
N LEU A 13 -17.43 4.08 11.70
CA LEU A 13 -16.48 4.54 12.71
C LEU A 13 -16.28 3.53 13.85
N GLU A 14 -17.18 2.56 13.97
CA GLU A 14 -17.17 1.52 15.00
C GLU A 14 -17.56 0.18 14.36
N LEU A 15 -17.17 -0.93 15.00
CA LEU A 15 -17.53 -2.27 14.55
C LEU A 15 -18.96 -2.61 14.95
N SER A 16 -19.78 -2.97 13.96
CA SER A 16 -21.04 -3.68 14.16
C SER A 16 -20.81 -5.13 14.59
N GLU A 17 -21.81 -5.77 15.20
CA GLU A 17 -21.73 -7.21 15.55
C GLU A 17 -21.48 -8.10 14.33
N GLN A 18 -22.08 -7.79 13.18
CA GLN A 18 -21.85 -8.52 11.94
C GLN A 18 -20.39 -8.42 11.48
N GLU A 19 -19.78 -7.23 11.56
CA GLU A 19 -18.36 -7.06 11.23
C GLU A 19 -17.48 -7.80 12.23
N ARG A 20 -17.81 -7.81 13.52
CA ARG A 20 -17.07 -8.60 14.51
C ARG A 20 -17.06 -10.09 14.17
N ASP A 21 -18.17 -10.63 13.68
CA ASP A 21 -18.25 -12.03 13.26
C ASP A 21 -17.42 -12.31 12.00
N ILE A 22 -17.52 -11.44 10.98
CA ILE A 22 -16.71 -11.53 9.76
C ILE A 22 -15.21 -11.47 10.09
N LEU A 23 -14.79 -10.52 10.92
CA LEU A 23 -13.38 -10.31 11.29
C LEU A 23 -12.80 -11.46 12.14
N ARG A 24 -13.64 -12.21 12.84
CA ARG A 24 -13.22 -13.43 13.55
C ARG A 24 -13.07 -14.64 12.62
N HIS A 25 -13.58 -14.57 11.40
CA HIS A 25 -13.50 -15.68 10.46
C HIS A 25 -12.03 -16.07 10.17
N PRO A 26 -11.68 -17.37 10.12
CA PRO A 26 -10.29 -17.80 9.91
C PRO A 26 -9.65 -17.31 8.60
N LEU A 27 -10.45 -17.08 7.56
CA LEU A 27 -9.96 -16.55 6.28
C LEU A 27 -9.59 -15.06 6.34
N VAL A 28 -10.13 -14.30 7.30
CA VAL A 28 -9.79 -12.88 7.44
C VAL A 28 -8.46 -12.76 8.20
N GLY A 29 -7.51 -12.09 7.56
CA GLY A 29 -6.18 -11.80 8.11
C GLY A 29 -5.86 -10.30 8.20
N GLY A 30 -6.65 -9.44 7.56
CA GLY A 30 -6.42 -8.00 7.64
C GLY A 30 -7.66 -7.15 7.40
N VAL A 31 -7.53 -5.88 7.77
CA VAL A 31 -8.49 -4.81 7.54
C VAL A 31 -7.79 -3.66 6.82
N ILE A 32 -8.40 -3.09 5.80
CA ILE A 32 -8.02 -1.79 5.22
C ILE A 32 -9.04 -0.73 5.66
N LEU A 33 -8.53 0.41 6.11
CA LEU A 33 -9.33 1.56 6.51
C LEU A 33 -9.38 2.61 5.39
N PHE A 34 -10.54 3.25 5.26
CA PHE A 34 -10.81 4.32 4.32
C PHE A 34 -11.20 5.62 5.06
N SER A 35 -11.35 6.71 4.31
CA SER A 35 -11.79 8.00 4.88
C SER A 35 -13.13 7.94 5.60
N ARG A 36 -14.03 7.02 5.22
CA ARG A 36 -15.32 6.82 5.91
C ARG A 36 -15.17 6.21 7.32
N ASN A 37 -14.01 5.64 7.64
CA ASN A 37 -13.72 5.03 8.93
C ASN A 37 -13.02 6.01 9.90
N TYR A 38 -12.94 7.27 9.51
CA TYR A 38 -12.17 8.30 10.22
C TYR A 38 -13.00 9.52 10.56
N GLU A 39 -13.02 9.87 11.85
CA GLU A 39 -13.55 11.13 12.37
C GLU A 39 -12.44 11.94 13.08
N SER A 40 -11.71 11.30 13.99
CA SER A 40 -10.61 11.90 14.74
C SER A 40 -9.51 10.87 15.07
N PRO A 41 -8.30 11.29 15.50
CA PRO A 41 -7.25 10.37 15.91
C PRO A 41 -7.68 9.43 17.05
N GLU A 42 -8.45 9.94 18.01
CA GLU A 42 -8.95 9.19 19.16
C GLU A 42 -9.98 8.14 18.73
N GLN A 43 -10.91 8.52 17.84
CA GLN A 43 -11.90 7.59 17.30
C GLN A 43 -11.25 6.46 16.51
N VAL A 44 -10.30 6.77 15.61
CA VAL A 44 -9.66 5.71 14.82
C VAL A 44 -8.77 4.82 15.69
N ALA A 45 -8.12 5.35 16.72
CA ALA A 45 -7.41 4.54 17.71
C ALA A 45 -8.34 3.58 18.47
N ALA A 46 -9.56 4.02 18.82
CA ALA A 46 -10.57 3.15 19.42
C ALA A 46 -11.06 2.05 18.45
N LEU A 47 -11.22 2.38 17.17
CA LEU A 47 -11.58 1.42 16.13
C LEU A 47 -10.47 0.37 15.94
N THR A 48 -9.21 0.79 15.79
CA THR A 48 -8.09 -0.15 15.62
C THR A 48 -7.89 -1.03 16.85
N ALA A 49 -8.04 -0.49 18.07
CA ALA A 49 -8.03 -1.27 19.30
C ALA A 49 -9.17 -2.31 19.33
N SER A 50 -10.38 -1.92 18.92
CA SER A 50 -11.53 -2.83 18.84
C SER A 50 -11.32 -3.96 17.84
N ILE A 51 -10.70 -3.69 16.69
CA ILE A 51 -10.33 -4.71 15.69
C ILE A 51 -9.27 -5.65 16.27
N ARG A 52 -8.21 -5.10 16.88
CA ARG A 52 -7.11 -5.90 17.44
C ARG A 52 -7.58 -6.83 18.57
N ALA A 53 -8.54 -6.39 19.38
CA ALA A 53 -9.06 -7.18 20.51
C ALA A 53 -9.91 -8.39 20.10
N LEU A 54 -10.26 -8.56 18.82
CA LEU A 54 -11.15 -9.65 18.38
C LEU A 54 -10.52 -11.04 18.45
N ARG A 55 -9.19 -11.15 18.27
CA ARG A 55 -8.48 -12.43 18.16
C ARG A 55 -6.96 -12.29 18.28
N GLU A 56 -6.29 -13.42 18.51
CA GLU A 56 -4.82 -13.52 18.52
C GLU A 56 -4.30 -14.56 17.49
N PRO A 57 -3.26 -14.24 16.68
CA PRO A 57 -2.67 -12.90 16.51
C PRO A 57 -3.72 -11.92 15.99
N HIS A 58 -3.57 -10.65 16.38
CA HIS A 58 -4.46 -9.59 15.90
C HIS A 58 -4.45 -9.48 14.37
N LEU A 59 -5.53 -8.97 13.80
CA LEU A 59 -5.60 -8.70 12.36
C LEU A 59 -4.61 -7.58 11.98
N ILE A 60 -4.07 -7.66 10.77
CA ILE A 60 -3.25 -6.58 10.21
C ILE A 60 -4.17 -5.41 9.85
N ILE A 61 -3.83 -4.19 10.23
CA ILE A 61 -4.61 -2.99 9.90
C ILE A 61 -3.82 -2.10 8.94
N SER A 62 -4.40 -1.75 7.80
CA SER A 62 -3.75 -0.96 6.75
C SER A 62 -4.58 0.25 6.33
N VAL A 63 -3.96 1.17 5.58
CA VAL A 63 -4.60 2.38 5.03
C VAL A 63 -3.84 2.85 3.79
N ASP A 64 -4.45 3.67 2.94
CA ASP A 64 -3.72 4.44 1.92
C ASP A 64 -3.35 5.84 2.42
N HIS A 65 -2.10 6.01 2.82
CA HIS A 65 -1.57 7.30 3.28
C HIS A 65 -0.23 7.57 2.59
N GLU A 66 -0.32 7.96 1.32
CA GLU A 66 0.84 8.27 0.47
C GLU A 66 1.23 9.75 0.58
N GLY A 67 0.23 10.62 0.72
CA GLY A 67 0.33 12.07 0.68
C GLY A 67 -0.50 12.69 -0.46
N GLY A 68 -0.72 13.99 -0.37
CA GLY A 68 -1.46 14.77 -1.35
C GLY A 68 -2.92 14.34 -1.45
N ARG A 69 -3.31 13.85 -2.63
CA ARG A 69 -4.68 13.39 -2.92
C ARG A 69 -5.00 12.09 -2.18
N VAL A 70 -4.00 11.25 -1.93
CA VAL A 70 -4.13 9.93 -1.30
C VAL A 70 -3.64 10.00 0.14
N GLN A 71 -4.49 10.56 0.99
CA GLN A 71 -4.31 10.61 2.43
C GLN A 71 -5.69 10.47 3.08
N ARG A 72 -5.96 9.32 3.71
CA ARG A 72 -7.29 9.04 4.28
C ARG A 72 -7.57 9.86 5.54
N PHE A 73 -6.59 9.95 6.44
CA PHE A 73 -6.72 10.66 7.71
C PHE A 73 -6.09 12.05 7.59
N ARG A 74 -6.92 13.09 7.73
CA ARG A 74 -6.50 14.48 7.46
C ARG A 74 -6.55 15.35 8.71
N THR A 75 -7.73 15.52 9.31
CA THR A 75 -7.89 16.33 10.52
C THR A 75 -7.10 15.72 11.66
N GLY A 76 -6.24 16.49 12.35
CA GLY A 76 -5.37 15.96 13.41
C GLY A 76 -4.11 15.24 12.90
N PHE A 77 -3.99 14.95 11.61
CA PHE A 77 -2.77 14.41 11.01
C PHE A 77 -1.98 15.52 10.31
N THR A 78 -0.68 15.31 10.15
CA THR A 78 0.11 16.16 9.27
C THR A 78 -0.42 16.02 7.84
N ARG A 79 -0.79 17.14 7.20
CA ARG A 79 -1.10 17.17 5.77
C ARG A 79 0.18 16.94 4.99
N LEU A 80 0.32 15.74 4.44
CA LEU A 80 1.46 15.37 3.64
C LEU A 80 1.23 15.87 2.21
N PRO A 81 2.23 16.48 1.57
CA PRO A 81 2.13 16.88 0.17
C PRO A 81 2.14 15.65 -0.74
N PRO A 82 1.72 15.79 -2.02
CA PRO A 82 1.97 14.75 -3.00
C PRO A 82 3.46 14.47 -3.08
N ILE A 83 3.84 13.19 -3.05
CA ILE A 83 5.24 12.79 -2.93
C ILE A 83 6.08 13.23 -4.15
N GLY A 84 5.46 13.39 -5.32
CA GLY A 84 6.09 13.97 -6.50
C GLY A 84 6.60 15.40 -6.30
N SER A 85 6.10 16.12 -5.29
CA SER A 85 6.63 17.45 -4.91
C SER A 85 8.06 17.37 -4.39
N LEU A 86 8.43 16.31 -3.68
CA LEU A 86 9.82 16.07 -3.26
C LEU A 86 10.73 15.88 -4.47
N GLY A 87 10.31 15.08 -5.44
CA GLY A 87 11.13 14.75 -6.59
C GLY A 87 11.45 15.92 -7.52
N LYS A 88 10.63 16.99 -7.51
CA LYS A 88 10.92 18.23 -8.26
C LYS A 88 12.27 18.84 -7.91
N HIS A 89 12.73 18.66 -6.68
CA HIS A 89 13.98 19.24 -6.16
C HIS A 89 15.18 18.31 -6.30
N TYR A 90 14.97 17.02 -6.64
CA TYR A 90 16.00 15.98 -6.60
C TYR A 90 17.22 16.32 -7.46
N LYS A 91 17.02 16.87 -8.67
CA LYS A 91 18.13 17.20 -9.58
C LYS A 91 19.01 18.34 -9.07
N GLN A 92 18.44 19.29 -8.33
CA GLN A 92 19.19 20.44 -7.81
C GLN A 92 19.82 20.13 -6.45
N HIS A 93 19.12 19.37 -5.60
CA HIS A 93 19.48 19.14 -4.20
C HIS A 93 19.32 17.67 -3.79
N PRO A 94 20.00 16.71 -4.44
CA PRO A 94 19.72 15.28 -4.26
C PRO A 94 19.84 14.83 -2.81
N GLN A 95 20.91 15.22 -2.11
CA GLN A 95 21.13 14.83 -0.72
C GLN A 95 20.03 15.36 0.22
N GLN A 96 19.65 16.63 0.08
CA GLN A 96 18.58 17.23 0.87
C GLN A 96 17.23 16.59 0.55
N THR A 97 16.95 16.29 -0.72
CA THR A 97 15.72 15.60 -1.11
C THR A 97 15.63 14.20 -0.50
N LEU A 98 16.76 13.47 -0.39
CA LEU A 98 16.77 12.16 0.29
C LEU A 98 16.52 12.29 1.80
N GLU A 99 17.10 13.29 2.45
CA GLU A 99 16.85 13.57 3.87
C GLU A 99 15.37 13.94 4.11
N TYR A 100 14.79 14.75 3.24
CA TYR A 100 13.36 15.09 3.30
C TYR A 100 12.47 13.87 3.03
N ALA A 101 12.84 13.00 2.08
CA ALA A 101 12.11 11.76 1.82
C ALA A 101 12.12 10.83 3.05
N GLU A 102 13.28 10.64 3.70
CA GLU A 102 13.38 9.85 4.93
C GLU A 102 12.51 10.43 6.06
N LYS A 103 12.64 11.73 6.34
CA LYS A 103 11.84 12.38 7.38
C LYS A 103 10.34 12.33 7.10
N THR A 104 9.94 12.46 5.82
CA THR A 104 8.53 12.36 5.41
C THR A 104 8.00 10.94 5.62
N GLY A 105 8.78 9.92 5.24
CA GLY A 105 8.41 8.52 5.45
C GLY A 105 8.29 8.17 6.92
N TRP A 106 9.20 8.69 7.76
CA TRP A 106 9.12 8.55 9.21
C TRP A 106 7.89 9.23 9.79
N LEU A 107 7.62 10.49 9.42
CA LEU A 107 6.48 11.26 9.94
C LEU A 107 5.15 10.59 9.63
N MET A 108 4.95 10.20 8.36
CA MET A 108 3.76 9.48 7.90
C MET A 108 3.56 8.20 8.72
N ALA A 109 4.61 7.39 8.82
CA ALA A 109 4.54 6.11 9.52
C ALA A 109 4.31 6.29 11.02
N ALA A 110 5.01 7.21 11.68
CA ALA A 110 4.91 7.44 13.11
C ALA A 110 3.49 7.87 13.52
N GLU A 111 2.88 8.80 12.79
CA GLU A 111 1.51 9.24 13.09
C GLU A 111 0.48 8.11 12.93
N LEU A 112 0.63 7.25 11.93
CA LEU A 112 -0.25 6.09 11.73
C LEU A 112 -0.04 4.99 12.78
N ARG A 113 1.21 4.72 13.14
CA ARG A 113 1.55 3.74 14.17
C ARG A 113 0.98 4.14 15.53
N ALA A 114 0.95 5.44 15.83
CA ALA A 114 0.38 6.00 17.05
C ALA A 114 -1.15 5.80 17.18
N VAL A 115 -1.84 5.47 16.08
CA VAL A 115 -3.28 5.13 16.10
C VAL A 115 -3.55 3.65 15.80
N GLY A 116 -2.54 2.80 15.91
CA GLY A 116 -2.69 1.35 15.79
C GLY A 116 -2.82 0.81 14.35
N VAL A 117 -2.51 1.60 13.33
CA VAL A 117 -2.39 1.11 11.93
C VAL A 117 -1.03 0.44 11.76
N ASP A 118 -0.99 -0.76 11.17
CA ASP A 118 0.25 -1.52 10.94
C ASP A 118 1.09 -0.96 9.79
N PHE A 119 0.47 -0.70 8.64
CA PHE A 119 1.16 -0.15 7.48
C PHE A 119 0.28 0.72 6.59
N SER A 120 0.94 1.60 5.83
CA SER A 120 0.36 2.30 4.69
C SER A 120 0.75 1.58 3.40
N PHE A 121 -0.14 1.51 2.40
CA PHE A 121 0.21 1.06 1.05
C PHE A 121 1.10 2.09 0.34
N ALA A 122 2.34 2.20 0.78
CA ALA A 122 3.35 3.13 0.35
C ALA A 122 4.77 2.52 0.50
N PRO A 123 5.75 2.96 -0.29
CA PRO A 123 5.68 4.03 -1.30
C PRO A 123 5.14 3.59 -2.67
N VAL A 124 4.69 4.57 -3.47
CA VAL A 124 4.52 4.41 -4.92
C VAL A 124 5.90 4.37 -5.59
N LEU A 125 6.13 3.36 -6.41
CA LEU A 125 7.37 3.11 -7.16
C LEU A 125 7.20 3.30 -8.67
N ASP A 126 5.99 3.66 -9.10
CA ASP A 126 5.68 4.00 -10.48
C ASP A 126 6.46 5.25 -10.93
N LEU A 127 6.86 5.28 -12.21
CA LEU A 127 7.55 6.42 -12.79
C LEU A 127 6.55 7.45 -13.32
N ASP A 128 6.86 8.74 -13.16
CA ASP A 128 6.03 9.81 -13.71
C ASP A 128 6.30 9.99 -15.22
N TYR A 129 5.61 9.24 -16.07
CA TYR A 129 5.64 9.45 -17.53
C TYR A 129 4.81 10.66 -17.99
N GLY A 130 4.03 11.28 -17.10
CA GLY A 130 3.13 12.39 -17.44
C GLY A 130 1.85 12.00 -18.19
N VAL A 131 1.56 10.70 -18.34
CA VAL A 131 0.38 10.19 -19.08
C VAL A 131 -0.66 9.52 -18.17
N SER A 132 -0.25 9.01 -17.02
CA SER A 132 -1.17 8.32 -16.11
C SER A 132 -1.79 9.29 -15.10
N GLU A 133 -3.05 9.68 -15.31
CA GLU A 133 -3.77 10.59 -14.39
C GLU A 133 -3.97 9.98 -12.98
N ILE A 134 -4.11 8.65 -12.91
CA ILE A 134 -4.28 7.93 -11.65
C ILE A 134 -3.02 8.00 -10.80
N ILE A 135 -1.84 7.89 -11.43
CA ILE A 135 -0.55 8.03 -10.75
C ILE A 135 -0.23 9.52 -10.54
N GLY A 136 -0.05 10.28 -11.62
CA GLY A 136 0.23 11.71 -11.58
C GLY A 136 1.26 12.11 -10.51
N ASP A 137 0.86 13.01 -9.62
CA ASP A 137 1.67 13.56 -8.53
C ASP A 137 2.00 12.58 -7.38
N ARG A 138 1.53 11.33 -7.47
CA ARG A 138 1.87 10.24 -6.55
C ARG A 138 3.19 9.56 -6.91
N ALA A 139 3.70 9.71 -8.13
CA ALA A 139 5.02 9.22 -8.49
C ALA A 139 6.10 10.18 -8.00
N PHE A 140 7.20 9.64 -7.47
CA PHE A 140 8.32 10.48 -7.01
C PHE A 140 8.91 11.29 -8.16
N HIS A 141 9.19 10.65 -9.31
CA HIS A 141 9.95 11.26 -10.41
C HIS A 141 9.84 10.41 -11.69
N ARG A 142 10.31 10.95 -12.83
CA ARG A 142 10.41 10.22 -14.10
C ARG A 142 11.60 9.28 -14.19
N ASP A 143 12.74 9.68 -13.62
CA ASP A 143 14.01 8.94 -13.63
C ASP A 143 13.94 7.75 -12.66
N PRO A 144 14.13 6.50 -13.14
CA PRO A 144 14.03 5.30 -12.31
C PRO A 144 15.06 5.24 -11.18
N GLU A 145 16.27 5.77 -11.35
CA GLU A 145 17.28 5.77 -10.26
C GLU A 145 16.95 6.82 -9.19
N ALA A 146 16.32 7.94 -9.58
CA ALA A 146 15.81 8.93 -8.65
C ALA A 146 14.64 8.36 -7.82
N VAL A 147 13.71 7.64 -8.46
CA VAL A 147 12.62 6.94 -7.76
C VAL A 147 13.18 5.90 -6.80
N ALA A 148 14.12 5.06 -7.24
CA ALA A 148 14.75 4.05 -6.38
C ALA A 148 15.42 4.68 -5.14
N SER A 149 16.17 5.78 -5.32
CA SER A 149 16.89 6.46 -4.25
C SER A 149 15.96 7.14 -3.24
N MET A 150 14.96 7.89 -3.72
CA MET A 150 14.00 8.56 -2.84
C MET A 150 13.08 7.57 -2.12
N ALA A 151 12.62 6.52 -2.82
CA ALA A 151 11.82 5.48 -2.20
C ALA A 151 12.63 4.70 -1.15
N TYR A 152 13.91 4.42 -1.41
CA TYR A 152 14.80 3.82 -0.41
C TYR A 152 14.83 4.66 0.88
N ALA A 153 15.09 5.98 0.76
CA ALA A 153 15.14 6.88 1.89
C ALA A 153 13.79 6.95 2.63
N TYR A 154 12.68 7.08 1.90
CA TYR A 154 11.33 7.05 2.46
C TYR A 154 11.07 5.76 3.26
N ILE A 155 11.45 4.60 2.72
CA ILE A 155 11.33 3.30 3.39
C ILE A 155 12.19 3.24 4.65
N GLN A 156 13.39 3.83 4.66
CA GLN A 156 14.19 3.90 5.90
C GLN A 156 13.45 4.69 6.98
N GLY A 157 12.80 5.80 6.61
CA GLY A 157 11.93 6.55 7.52
C GLY A 157 10.80 5.70 8.10
N MET A 158 10.06 4.99 7.24
CA MET A 158 9.00 4.07 7.67
C MET A 158 9.53 2.99 8.62
N LYS A 159 10.67 2.38 8.30
CA LYS A 159 11.33 1.36 9.13
C LYS A 159 11.75 1.89 10.50
N ARG A 160 12.24 3.14 10.57
CA ARG A 160 12.58 3.81 11.84
C ARG A 160 11.34 4.02 12.73
N ALA A 161 10.17 4.22 12.12
CA ALA A 161 8.89 4.23 12.80
C ALA A 161 8.26 2.83 12.96
N TRP A 162 9.02 1.76 12.69
CA TRP A 162 8.56 0.36 12.81
C TRP A 162 7.37 -0.01 11.92
N MET A 163 7.20 0.70 10.80
CA MET A 163 6.20 0.41 9.78
C MET A 163 6.84 -0.37 8.62
N PRO A 164 6.29 -1.54 8.24
CA PRO A 164 6.70 -2.23 7.02
C PRO A 164 6.26 -1.45 5.77
N ALA A 165 7.10 -1.47 4.72
CA ALA A 165 6.80 -0.82 3.45
C ALA A 165 6.15 -1.77 2.44
N VAL A 166 5.17 -1.26 1.70
CA VAL A 166 4.46 -1.98 0.63
C VAL A 166 4.56 -1.18 -0.68
N GLY A 167 5.43 -1.63 -1.57
CA GLY A 167 5.70 -0.96 -2.84
C GLY A 167 4.61 -1.21 -3.88
N LYS A 168 4.23 -0.18 -4.65
CA LYS A 168 3.17 -0.30 -5.68
C LYS A 168 3.39 0.59 -6.91
N HIS A 169 2.88 0.24 -8.10
CA HIS A 169 2.13 -0.96 -8.44
C HIS A 169 2.97 -1.82 -9.39
N PHE A 170 3.41 -3.00 -8.96
CA PHE A 170 4.32 -3.84 -9.74
C PHE A 170 3.63 -4.44 -10.98
N PRO A 171 4.27 -4.50 -12.17
CA PRO A 171 5.63 -4.10 -12.51
C PRO A 171 5.82 -2.61 -12.89
N GLY A 172 4.74 -1.83 -12.92
CA GLY A 172 4.76 -0.38 -13.10
C GLY A 172 3.52 0.15 -13.78
N HIS A 173 2.85 1.13 -13.17
CA HIS A 173 1.59 1.70 -13.64
C HIS A 173 1.76 3.02 -14.41
N GLY A 174 2.92 3.67 -14.27
CA GLY A 174 3.10 5.05 -14.69
C GLY A 174 2.97 5.34 -16.19
N ALA A 175 3.18 4.34 -17.04
CA ALA A 175 3.22 4.49 -18.50
C ALA A 175 1.85 4.33 -19.20
N VAL A 176 0.79 3.98 -18.47
CA VAL A 176 -0.52 3.75 -19.06
C VAL A 176 -1.47 4.90 -18.75
N GLU A 177 -2.03 5.47 -19.81
CA GLU A 177 -3.13 6.42 -19.78
C GLU A 177 -4.43 5.63 -19.60
N VAL A 178 -5.15 5.87 -18.50
CA VAL A 178 -6.43 5.21 -18.25
C VAL A 178 -7.55 6.16 -18.66
N ASP A 179 -8.18 5.90 -19.81
CA ASP A 179 -9.52 6.42 -20.05
C ASP A 179 -10.51 5.56 -19.24
N SER A 180 -11.05 6.17 -18.18
CA SER A 180 -12.05 5.58 -17.28
C SER A 180 -13.32 5.02 -17.96
N HIS A 181 -13.50 5.21 -19.27
CA HIS A 181 -14.64 4.70 -20.03
C HIS A 181 -14.38 3.42 -20.87
N LEU A 182 -13.14 2.91 -20.97
CA LEU A 182 -12.75 1.96 -22.05
C LEU A 182 -12.29 0.54 -21.64
N GLY A 183 -12.25 0.20 -20.35
CA GLY A 183 -11.92 -1.16 -19.90
C GLY A 183 -10.57 -1.27 -19.19
N LEU A 184 -10.00 -2.48 -19.11
CA LEU A 184 -8.73 -2.71 -18.42
C LEU A 184 -7.57 -2.05 -19.20
N PRO A 185 -6.69 -1.29 -18.52
CA PRO A 185 -5.54 -0.67 -19.17
C PRO A 185 -4.54 -1.71 -19.71
N VAL A 186 -3.96 -1.41 -20.87
CA VAL A 186 -2.97 -2.26 -21.57
C VAL A 186 -1.67 -1.50 -21.80
N ASP A 187 -0.56 -2.11 -21.43
CA ASP A 187 0.80 -1.65 -21.74
C ASP A 187 1.41 -2.56 -22.82
N SER A 188 1.75 -1.98 -23.96
CA SER A 188 2.28 -2.70 -25.14
C SER A 188 3.80 -2.68 -25.24
N ARG A 189 4.51 -2.18 -24.22
CA ARG A 189 5.98 -2.12 -24.22
C ARG A 189 6.60 -3.51 -24.04
N HIS A 190 7.83 -3.66 -24.53
CA HIS A 190 8.60 -4.89 -24.34
C HIS A 190 9.18 -4.96 -22.92
N PHE A 191 9.34 -6.19 -22.43
CA PHE A 191 9.93 -6.48 -21.12
C PHE A 191 11.31 -5.82 -20.93
N GLU A 192 12.13 -5.79 -21.98
CA GLU A 192 13.49 -5.22 -21.97
C GLU A 192 13.53 -3.72 -21.72
N ASP A 193 12.46 -3.00 -22.05
CA ASP A 193 12.33 -1.57 -21.78
C ASP A 193 11.87 -1.35 -20.35
N MET A 194 10.87 -2.13 -19.91
CA MET A 194 10.34 -2.07 -18.55
C MET A 194 11.39 -2.46 -17.50
N ILE A 195 12.22 -3.46 -17.75
CA ILE A 195 13.23 -3.94 -16.79
C ILE A 195 14.31 -2.88 -16.49
N LYS A 196 14.57 -1.99 -17.44
CA LYS A 196 15.54 -0.88 -17.31
C LYS A 196 14.91 0.40 -16.75
N ALA A 197 13.59 0.47 -16.68
CA ALA A 197 12.84 1.62 -16.24
C ALA A 197 11.90 1.25 -15.08
N ASP A 198 10.64 0.91 -15.36
CA ASP A 198 9.57 0.74 -14.39
C ASP A 198 9.86 -0.32 -13.31
N ILE A 199 10.51 -1.42 -13.68
CA ILE A 199 10.84 -2.51 -12.75
C ILE A 199 12.12 -2.18 -11.96
N LEU A 200 12.92 -1.21 -12.40
CA LEU A 200 14.21 -0.90 -11.77
C LEU A 200 14.04 -0.54 -10.29
N PRO A 201 13.14 0.39 -9.87
CA PRO A 201 12.89 0.66 -8.45
C PRO A 201 12.54 -0.60 -7.64
N PHE A 202 11.68 -1.47 -8.17
CA PHE A 202 11.32 -2.73 -7.51
C PHE A 202 12.53 -3.65 -7.38
N SER A 203 13.33 -3.80 -8.44
CA SER A 203 14.52 -4.66 -8.43
C SER A 203 15.57 -4.23 -7.40
N ARG A 204 15.68 -2.91 -7.15
CA ARG A 204 16.59 -2.33 -6.15
C ARG A 204 16.11 -2.58 -4.71
N LEU A 205 14.79 -2.57 -4.49
CA LEU A 205 14.20 -2.49 -3.16
C LEU A 205 13.59 -3.81 -2.65
N CYS A 206 13.14 -4.69 -3.55
CA CYS A 206 12.32 -5.85 -3.16
C CYS A 206 13.05 -6.86 -2.26
N LYS A 207 14.36 -7.06 -2.44
CA LYS A 207 15.11 -8.07 -1.67
C LYS A 207 15.32 -7.69 -0.20
N THR A 208 15.49 -6.40 0.10
CA THR A 208 15.96 -5.94 1.42
C THR A 208 15.05 -4.92 2.08
N GLU A 209 14.28 -4.16 1.30
CA GLU A 209 13.55 -3.00 1.80
C GLU A 209 12.05 -3.23 1.93
N LEU A 210 11.43 -3.92 0.97
CA LEU A 210 9.98 -4.10 0.93
C LEU A 210 9.53 -5.33 1.73
N ALA A 211 8.53 -5.14 2.59
CA ALA A 211 7.84 -6.22 3.28
C ALA A 211 6.65 -6.73 2.48
N GLY A 212 6.04 -5.86 1.65
CA GLY A 212 4.98 -6.21 0.72
C GLY A 212 5.13 -5.55 -0.64
N ILE A 213 4.45 -6.08 -1.65
CA ILE A 213 4.26 -5.47 -2.98
C ILE A 213 2.80 -5.62 -3.38
N MET A 214 2.24 -4.56 -3.97
CA MET A 214 0.95 -4.59 -4.64
C MET A 214 1.15 -4.58 -6.17
N PRO A 215 0.55 -5.52 -6.91
CA PRO A 215 0.63 -5.56 -8.37
C PRO A 215 -0.37 -4.57 -9.01
N ALA A 216 -0.10 -4.17 -10.24
CA ALA A 216 -0.98 -3.30 -11.03
C ALA A 216 -2.12 -4.10 -11.68
N HIS A 217 -3.31 -3.49 -11.76
CA HIS A 217 -4.42 -3.95 -12.60
C HIS A 217 -4.22 -3.51 -14.06
N ILE A 218 -3.15 -4.00 -14.69
CA ILE A 218 -2.75 -3.70 -16.07
C ILE A 218 -2.35 -4.99 -16.77
N VAL A 219 -2.78 -5.16 -18.02
CA VAL A 219 -2.26 -6.20 -18.92
C VAL A 219 -1.03 -5.69 -19.64
N TYR A 220 0.06 -6.45 -19.58
CA TYR A 220 1.29 -6.16 -20.29
C TYR A 220 1.39 -7.12 -21.47
N GLU A 221 0.74 -6.76 -22.59
CA GLU A 221 0.37 -7.72 -23.65
C GLU A 221 1.55 -8.43 -24.32
N GLN A 222 2.75 -7.81 -24.31
CA GLN A 222 3.97 -8.43 -24.83
C GLN A 222 4.61 -9.44 -23.87
N CYS A 223 4.08 -9.56 -22.64
CA CYS A 223 4.59 -10.40 -21.57
C CYS A 223 3.60 -11.48 -21.15
N ASP A 224 2.37 -11.09 -20.80
CA ASP A 224 1.28 -11.99 -20.42
C ASP A 224 -0.07 -11.33 -20.76
N SER A 225 -1.03 -12.16 -21.13
CA SER A 225 -2.42 -11.78 -21.40
C SER A 225 -3.24 -11.48 -20.14
N LEU A 226 -2.75 -11.90 -18.97
CA LEU A 226 -3.40 -11.66 -17.69
C LEU A 226 -2.88 -10.36 -17.04
N PRO A 227 -3.73 -9.64 -16.27
CA PRO A 227 -3.25 -8.52 -15.47
C PRO A 227 -2.21 -8.99 -14.46
N ALA A 228 -1.25 -8.13 -14.09
CA ALA A 228 -0.11 -8.54 -13.26
C ALA A 228 -0.49 -9.22 -11.93
N GLY A 229 -1.59 -8.79 -11.28
CA GLY A 229 -2.08 -9.41 -10.04
C GLY A 229 -2.67 -10.82 -10.18
N PHE A 230 -2.92 -11.26 -11.41
CA PHE A 230 -3.49 -12.56 -11.74
C PHE A 230 -2.55 -13.41 -12.61
N SER A 231 -1.33 -12.93 -12.83
CA SER A 231 -0.34 -13.56 -13.72
C SER A 231 0.72 -14.32 -12.91
N PRO A 232 0.77 -15.67 -13.02
CA PRO A 232 1.90 -16.45 -12.48
C PRO A 232 3.24 -16.03 -13.09
N TYR A 233 3.27 -15.57 -14.35
CA TYR A 233 4.47 -15.05 -14.98
C TYR A 233 5.01 -13.83 -14.20
N TRP A 234 4.17 -12.83 -13.95
CA TRP A 234 4.61 -11.63 -13.23
C TRP A 234 4.95 -11.91 -11.77
N ILE A 235 4.13 -12.68 -11.06
CA ILE A 235 4.32 -12.89 -9.62
C ILE A 235 5.38 -13.96 -9.36
N LYS A 236 5.25 -15.16 -9.91
CA LYS A 236 6.18 -16.27 -9.61
C LYS A 236 7.47 -16.12 -10.40
N GLU A 237 7.39 -16.06 -11.73
CA GLU A 237 8.61 -16.11 -12.55
C GLU A 237 9.42 -14.81 -12.47
N ILE A 238 8.78 -13.64 -12.59
CA ILE A 238 9.51 -12.37 -12.56
C ILE A 238 9.78 -11.92 -11.11
N LEU A 239 8.74 -11.74 -10.29
CA LEU A 239 8.92 -11.14 -8.97
C LEU A 239 9.60 -12.10 -7.96
N ARG A 240 9.15 -13.34 -7.84
CA ARG A 240 9.77 -14.32 -6.92
C ARG A 240 11.09 -14.85 -7.45
N ASP A 241 11.13 -15.40 -8.66
CA ASP A 241 12.29 -16.16 -9.13
C ASP A 241 13.39 -15.24 -9.67
N ARG A 242 13.06 -14.32 -10.58
CA ARG A 242 14.06 -13.43 -11.20
C ARG A 242 14.51 -12.29 -10.30
N LEU A 243 13.56 -11.62 -9.64
CA LEU A 243 13.86 -10.50 -8.73
C LEU A 243 14.14 -10.96 -7.29
N GLY A 244 13.81 -12.19 -6.92
CA GLY A 244 14.13 -12.74 -5.59
C GLY A 244 13.28 -12.18 -4.45
N PHE A 245 12.09 -11.63 -4.71
CA PHE A 245 11.24 -11.04 -3.67
C PHE A 245 10.72 -12.11 -2.70
N GLN A 246 10.87 -11.86 -1.40
CA GLN A 246 10.44 -12.80 -0.33
C GLN A 246 9.38 -12.23 0.61
N GLY A 247 8.87 -11.02 0.35
CA GLY A 247 7.80 -10.38 1.14
C GLY A 247 6.39 -10.85 0.73
N ALA A 248 5.34 -10.22 1.25
CA ALA A 248 3.97 -10.52 0.87
C ALA A 248 3.60 -9.90 -0.49
N VAL A 249 2.86 -10.62 -1.33
CA VAL A 249 2.17 -10.02 -2.49
C VAL A 249 0.71 -9.82 -2.09
N LEU A 250 0.27 -8.57 -2.06
CA LEU A 250 -1.11 -8.20 -1.73
C LEU A 250 -1.80 -7.81 -3.03
N SER A 251 -2.92 -8.43 -3.39
CA SER A 251 -3.66 -7.99 -4.58
C SER A 251 -4.05 -6.52 -4.45
N ASP A 252 -4.28 -5.86 -5.58
CA ASP A 252 -5.10 -4.65 -5.57
C ASP A 252 -6.58 -5.05 -5.38
N ASP A 253 -7.49 -4.09 -5.17
CA ASP A 253 -8.89 -4.37 -4.83
C ASP A 253 -9.59 -5.19 -5.93
N LEU A 254 -10.07 -6.38 -5.57
CA LEU A 254 -10.75 -7.30 -6.49
C LEU A 254 -12.19 -6.87 -6.79
N SER A 255 -12.72 -5.92 -6.02
CA SER A 255 -14.05 -5.34 -6.23
C SER A 255 -14.09 -4.32 -7.37
N MET A 256 -12.93 -3.84 -7.84
CA MET A 256 -12.83 -2.85 -8.91
C MET A 256 -13.27 -3.39 -10.27
N GLU A 257 -13.78 -2.50 -11.13
CA GLU A 257 -14.22 -2.84 -12.49
C GLU A 257 -13.08 -3.36 -13.37
N GLY A 258 -11.84 -2.91 -13.14
CA GLY A 258 -10.65 -3.45 -13.81
C GLY A 258 -10.45 -4.95 -13.56
N ALA A 259 -10.84 -5.45 -12.38
CA ALA A 259 -10.80 -6.88 -12.07
C ALA A 259 -12.00 -7.65 -12.65
N ALA A 260 -12.97 -6.98 -13.31
CA ALA A 260 -14.21 -7.60 -13.77
C ALA A 260 -14.08 -8.56 -14.94
N ILE A 261 -12.88 -8.67 -15.52
CA ILE A 261 -12.58 -9.63 -16.58
C ILE A 261 -12.67 -11.08 -16.08
N MET A 262 -12.50 -11.30 -14.77
CA MET A 262 -12.56 -12.64 -14.19
C MET A 262 -13.78 -12.77 -13.28
N GLY A 263 -14.83 -13.41 -13.80
CA GLY A 263 -15.86 -14.04 -12.99
C GLY A 263 -16.44 -13.22 -11.83
N ASN A 264 -16.88 -13.95 -10.80
CA ASN A 264 -17.36 -13.41 -9.53
C ASN A 264 -16.21 -13.22 -8.51
N SER A 265 -16.52 -12.65 -7.35
CA SER A 265 -15.53 -12.30 -6.32
C SER A 265 -14.75 -13.51 -5.79
N LEU A 266 -15.37 -14.68 -5.71
CA LEU A 266 -14.68 -15.93 -5.33
C LEU A 266 -13.67 -16.35 -6.41
N GLU A 267 -14.08 -16.36 -7.68
CA GLU A 267 -13.21 -16.74 -8.80
C GLU A 267 -12.00 -15.80 -8.92
N ARG A 268 -12.17 -14.51 -8.64
CA ARG A 268 -11.06 -13.52 -8.59
C ARG A 268 -10.11 -13.81 -7.43
N ALA A 269 -10.65 -14.10 -6.25
CA ALA A 269 -9.84 -14.42 -5.08
C ALA A 269 -9.01 -15.69 -5.32
N GLU A 270 -9.63 -16.74 -5.86
CA GLU A 270 -8.94 -17.98 -6.23
C GLU A 270 -7.85 -17.71 -7.28
N ALA A 271 -8.16 -16.98 -8.36
CA ALA A 271 -7.20 -16.69 -9.42
C ALA A 271 -5.99 -15.86 -8.93
N ALA A 272 -6.21 -14.85 -8.07
CA ALA A 272 -5.12 -14.05 -7.52
C ALA A 272 -4.21 -14.87 -6.58
N LEU A 273 -4.81 -15.73 -5.74
CA LEU A 273 -4.06 -16.63 -4.86
C LEU A 273 -3.28 -17.68 -5.66
N ASP A 274 -3.90 -18.27 -6.69
CA ASP A 274 -3.26 -19.23 -7.59
C ASP A 274 -2.13 -18.59 -8.40
N ALA A 275 -2.25 -17.31 -8.77
CA ALA A 275 -1.20 -16.53 -9.40
C ALA A 275 -0.01 -16.28 -8.48
N GLY A 276 -0.21 -16.34 -7.16
CA GLY A 276 0.84 -16.24 -6.15
C GLY A 276 0.69 -15.07 -5.18
N CYS A 277 -0.46 -14.40 -5.14
CA CYS A 277 -0.76 -13.47 -4.07
C CYS A 277 -0.80 -14.20 -2.72
N ASP A 278 -0.28 -13.55 -1.68
CA ASP A 278 -0.35 -14.02 -0.30
C ASP A 278 -1.62 -13.52 0.39
N MET A 279 -2.16 -12.37 -0.02
CA MET A 279 -3.37 -11.79 0.50
C MET A 279 -4.17 -11.11 -0.62
N VAL A 280 -5.49 -11.28 -0.61
CA VAL A 280 -6.43 -10.67 -1.55
C VAL A 280 -7.29 -9.64 -0.85
N LEU A 281 -7.52 -8.52 -1.52
CA LEU A 281 -8.34 -7.42 -1.03
C LEU A 281 -9.73 -7.49 -1.64
N VAL A 282 -10.76 -7.47 -0.79
CA VAL A 282 -12.16 -7.34 -1.20
C VAL A 282 -12.76 -6.20 -0.42
N CYS A 283 -12.85 -5.04 -1.07
CA CYS A 283 -13.28 -3.80 -0.43
C CYS A 283 -14.66 -3.36 -0.94
N ASN A 284 -15.36 -2.55 -0.15
CA ASN A 284 -16.56 -1.80 -0.49
C ASN A 284 -17.79 -2.65 -0.91
N LYS A 285 -17.71 -3.97 -0.76
CA LYS A 285 -18.75 -4.94 -1.19
C LYS A 285 -18.91 -6.06 -0.15
N PRO A 286 -19.64 -5.82 0.95
CA PRO A 286 -19.83 -6.83 2.02
C PRO A 286 -20.37 -8.16 1.51
N GLU A 287 -21.25 -8.14 0.51
CA GLU A 287 -21.78 -9.34 -0.14
C GLU A 287 -20.70 -10.15 -0.87
N SER A 288 -19.70 -9.47 -1.45
CA SER A 288 -18.53 -10.12 -2.05
C SER A 288 -17.63 -10.75 -1.00
N VAL A 289 -17.49 -10.12 0.16
CA VAL A 289 -16.73 -10.68 1.30
C VAL A 289 -17.38 -11.97 1.77
N ILE A 290 -18.70 -11.99 1.95
CA ILE A 290 -19.45 -13.19 2.35
C ILE A 290 -19.29 -14.29 1.29
N GLN A 291 -19.44 -13.95 0.00
CA GLN A 291 -19.26 -14.92 -1.08
C GLN A 291 -17.87 -15.59 -1.06
N VAL A 292 -16.82 -14.81 -0.82
CA VAL A 292 -15.45 -15.33 -0.71
C VAL A 292 -15.30 -16.17 0.55
N ILE A 293 -15.81 -15.71 1.70
CA ILE A 293 -15.74 -16.45 2.97
C ILE A 293 -16.40 -17.83 2.88
N ASP A 294 -17.57 -17.91 2.23
CA ASP A 294 -18.34 -19.15 2.13
C ASP A 294 -17.73 -20.15 1.14
N GLY A 295 -17.06 -19.66 0.09
CA GLY A 295 -16.58 -20.49 -1.02
C GLY A 295 -15.09 -20.80 -0.99
N LEU A 296 -14.26 -19.91 -0.47
CA LEU A 296 -12.81 -19.95 -0.67
C LEU A 296 -12.17 -21.08 0.13
N LYS A 297 -11.53 -22.01 -0.60
CA LYS A 297 -10.79 -23.13 -0.01
C LYS A 297 -9.31 -22.86 -0.07
N VAL A 298 -8.74 -22.58 1.10
CA VAL A 298 -7.32 -22.24 1.21
C VAL A 298 -6.57 -23.38 1.88
N LYS A 299 -5.50 -23.83 1.22
CA LYS A 299 -4.52 -24.74 1.82
C LYS A 299 -3.69 -23.99 2.85
N ASP A 300 -3.28 -24.69 3.90
CA ASP A 300 -2.29 -24.16 4.83
C ASP A 300 -0.96 -23.91 4.11
N ASP A 301 -0.39 -22.73 4.33
CA ASP A 301 0.85 -22.28 3.71
C ASP A 301 1.67 -21.50 4.73
N ALA A 302 2.68 -22.16 5.29
CA ALA A 302 3.56 -21.60 6.29
C ALA A 302 4.36 -20.39 5.77
N LEU A 303 4.75 -20.39 4.49
CA LEU A 303 5.50 -19.27 3.90
C LEU A 303 4.61 -18.04 3.76
N ARG A 304 3.37 -18.21 3.30
CA ARG A 304 2.37 -17.13 3.29
C ARG A 304 2.18 -16.58 4.70
N HIS A 305 1.96 -17.44 5.70
CA HIS A 305 1.77 -16.98 7.08
C HIS A 305 2.98 -16.18 7.59
N MET A 306 4.21 -16.63 7.31
CA MET A 306 5.42 -15.87 7.67
C MET A 306 5.50 -14.51 6.97
N ARG A 307 5.12 -14.43 5.69
CA ARG A 307 5.09 -13.17 4.93
C ARG A 307 4.07 -12.20 5.49
N LEU A 308 2.85 -12.66 5.78
CA LEU A 308 1.79 -11.82 6.34
C LEU A 308 2.13 -11.31 7.73
N VAL A 309 2.66 -12.15 8.62
CA VAL A 309 3.06 -11.72 9.98
C VAL A 309 4.13 -10.61 9.95
N ARG A 310 4.97 -10.55 8.90
CA ARG A 310 5.96 -9.49 8.72
C ARG A 310 5.37 -8.12 8.35
N LEU A 311 4.08 -8.07 8.01
CA LEU A 311 3.35 -6.82 7.74
C LEU A 311 2.82 -6.15 9.01
N HIS A 312 2.90 -6.79 10.18
CA HIS A 312 2.57 -6.12 11.43
C HIS A 312 3.56 -5.01 11.74
N GLY A 313 3.02 -3.81 12.00
CA GLY A 313 3.78 -2.71 12.56
C GLY A 313 4.17 -3.05 14.00
N ARG A 314 5.33 -2.59 14.43
CA ARG A 314 5.85 -2.84 15.78
C ARG A 314 6.00 -1.54 16.54
N HIS A 315 6.27 -1.64 17.85
CA HIS A 315 6.74 -0.55 18.71
C HIS A 315 6.17 0.84 18.38
N GLY A 316 4.83 0.96 18.33
CA GLY A 316 4.18 2.26 18.14
C GLY A 316 4.43 3.14 19.37
N MET A 317 4.61 4.43 19.15
CA MET A 317 4.69 5.43 20.21
C MET A 317 3.28 5.95 20.52
N GLU A 318 3.02 6.24 21.79
CA GLU A 318 1.77 6.92 22.16
C GLU A 318 1.71 8.30 21.50
N ARG A 319 0.50 8.71 21.11
CA ARG A 319 0.33 9.88 20.25
C ARG A 319 0.77 11.17 20.93
N GLU A 320 0.46 11.34 22.22
CA GLU A 320 0.85 12.50 23.00
C GLU A 320 2.38 12.60 23.12
N GLU A 321 3.07 11.47 23.29
CA GLU A 321 4.54 11.40 23.35
C GLU A 321 5.15 11.78 21.99
N LEU A 322 4.59 11.25 20.90
CA LEU A 322 5.03 11.57 19.54
C LEU A 322 4.96 13.07 19.26
N PHE A 323 3.82 13.69 19.54
CA PHE A 323 3.61 15.12 19.26
C PHE A 323 4.41 16.03 20.19
N ALA A 324 4.76 15.55 21.39
CA ALA A 324 5.65 16.27 22.29
C ALA A 324 7.12 16.22 21.84
N SER A 325 7.51 15.24 21.03
CA SER A 325 8.89 15.04 20.58
C SER A 325 9.39 16.16 19.65
N GLU A 326 10.67 16.51 19.80
CA GLU A 326 11.31 17.50 18.90
C GLU A 326 11.43 16.96 17.48
N GLU A 327 11.67 15.66 17.31
CA GLU A 327 11.77 15.03 16.00
C GLU A 327 10.47 15.17 15.19
N TRP A 328 9.31 14.97 15.83
CA TRP A 328 8.02 15.18 15.17
C TRP A 328 7.82 16.64 14.76
N LYS A 329 8.11 17.59 15.67
CA LYS A 329 7.97 19.03 15.38
C LYS A 329 8.87 19.46 14.23
N GLU A 330 10.12 19.02 14.22
CA GLU A 330 11.08 19.28 13.14
C GLU A 330 10.60 18.68 11.82
N ALA A 331 10.17 17.42 11.81
CA ALA A 331 9.68 16.77 10.61
C ALA A 331 8.42 17.45 10.07
N ALA A 332 7.46 17.79 10.93
CA ALA A 332 6.22 18.45 10.54
C ALA A 332 6.45 19.87 9.98
N ASN A 333 7.39 20.62 10.56
CA ASN A 333 7.79 21.94 10.04
C ASN A 333 8.56 21.83 8.72
N MET A 334 9.42 20.82 8.57
CA MET A 334 10.19 20.57 7.35
C MET A 334 9.29 20.34 6.13
N ILE A 335 8.12 19.71 6.30
CA ILE A 335 7.12 19.57 5.23
C ILE A 335 6.76 20.93 4.58
N LEU A 336 6.68 21.99 5.39
CA LEU A 336 6.33 23.34 4.91
C LEU A 336 7.43 23.97 4.05
N GLU A 337 8.68 23.54 4.22
CA GLU A 337 9.82 24.10 3.49
C GLU A 337 9.79 23.72 2.01
N TYR A 338 9.44 22.48 1.69
CA TYR A 338 9.45 21.96 0.31
C TYR A 338 8.06 21.86 -0.32
N ALA A 339 6.99 21.96 0.47
CA ALA A 339 5.61 21.99 -0.03
C ALA A 339 4.70 22.84 0.87
N PRO A 340 4.76 24.17 0.75
CA PRO A 340 3.91 25.06 1.53
C PRO A 340 2.43 24.84 1.20
N ASP A 341 1.62 24.56 2.22
CA ASP A 341 0.16 24.42 2.12
C ASP A 341 -0.52 25.70 2.63
N PRO A 342 -1.20 26.48 1.77
CA PRO A 342 -1.87 27.72 2.17
C PRO A 342 -3.09 27.50 3.07
N GLU A 343 -3.61 26.26 3.19
CA GLU A 343 -4.79 25.94 4.00
C GLU A 343 -4.44 25.32 5.38
N ARG A 344 -3.16 25.25 5.74
CA ARG A 344 -2.74 24.63 6.99
C ARG A 344 -2.79 25.65 8.14
N THR A 345 -3.84 25.60 8.95
CA THR A 345 -3.83 26.15 10.31
C THR A 345 -2.85 25.30 11.13
N LEU A 346 -1.82 25.92 11.71
CA LEU A 346 -0.95 25.25 12.68
C LEU A 346 -1.84 24.63 13.77
N ILE A 347 -1.72 23.31 13.97
CA ILE A 347 -2.44 22.56 15.01
C ILE A 347 -1.81 22.88 16.36
#